data_AF-A0A921ZKW8-F1
#
_entry.id   AF-A0A921ZKW8-F1
#
_cell.length_a   1.000
_cell.length_b   1.000
_cell.length_c   1.000
_cell.angle_alpha   90.00
_cell.angle_beta   90.00
_cell.angle_gamma   90.00
#
_symmetry.space_group_name_H-M   'P 1'
#
loop_
_entity.id
_entity.type
_entity.pdbx_description
1 polymer ?
#
loop_
_entity_poly.entity_id
_entity_poly.type
_entity_poly.pdbx_seq_one_letter_code
_entity_poly.pdbx_strand_id
1 'polypeptide(L)'
;MTVSQIAMEIEYNKETNIKPEVILRLREWLQKQAHMPHDHITELDIILAYHCCDCDAEITKRVIDLNFTARTLFSFYQNREINYSLETALHTW
;
A
#
# COMPACT_ATOMS: atom_id res chain seq x y z
N MET A 1 -16.57 -1.79 -15.60
CA MET A 1 -16.02 -0.51 -15.11
C MET A 1 -14.72 -0.81 -14.39
N THR A 2 -13.64 -0.15 -14.78
CA THR A 2 -12.37 -0.18 -14.06
C THR A 2 -12.53 0.56 -12.73
N VAL A 3 -12.14 -0.07 -11.62
CA VAL A 3 -12.02 0.64 -10.34
C VAL A 3 -10.98 1.74 -10.53
N SER A 4 -11.42 3.00 -10.53
CA SER A 4 -10.50 4.13 -10.59
C SER A 4 -9.83 4.24 -9.23
N GLN A 5 -8.51 4.06 -9.19
CA GLN A 5 -7.73 4.38 -8.00
C GLN A 5 -7.97 5.85 -7.62
N ILE A 6 -8.12 6.12 -6.32
CA ILE A 6 -8.21 7.49 -5.81
C ILE A 6 -6.95 8.23 -6.26
N ALA A 7 -7.13 9.41 -6.86
CA ALA A 7 -6.01 10.21 -7.31
C ALA A 7 -5.16 10.63 -6.10
N MET A 8 -3.84 10.41 -6.19
CA MET A 8 -2.84 10.80 -5.20
C MET A 8 -3.03 12.25 -4.70
N GLU A 9 -3.39 13.15 -5.61
CA GLU A 9 -3.64 14.57 -5.33
C GLU A 9 -4.75 14.79 -4.29
N ILE A 10 -5.74 13.91 -4.22
CA ILE A 10 -6.83 14.01 -3.24
C ILE A 10 -6.29 13.77 -1.82
N GLU A 11 -5.36 12.83 -1.64
CA GLU A 11 -4.78 12.54 -0.33
C GLU A 11 -3.88 13.69 0.14
N TYR A 12 -3.10 14.31 -0.75
CA TYR A 12 -2.29 15.48 -0.42
C TYR A 12 -3.12 16.74 -0.11
N ASN A 13 -4.32 16.87 -0.69
CA ASN A 13 -5.19 18.04 -0.50
C ASN A 13 -6.05 17.98 0.78
N LYS A 14 -6.10 16.83 1.47
CA LYS A 14 -6.68 16.77 2.81
C LYS A 14 -5.78 17.56 3.76
N GLU A 15 -6.35 18.19 4.80
CA GLU A 15 -5.59 18.81 5.91
C GLU A 15 -4.80 17.74 6.68
N THR A 16 -3.74 17.24 6.05
CA THR A 16 -2.92 16.13 6.52
C THR A 16 -1.49 16.62 6.64
N ASN A 17 -0.78 16.11 7.64
CA ASN A 17 0.63 16.46 7.89
C ASN A 17 1.58 15.67 6.96
N ILE A 18 1.10 15.33 5.76
CA ILE A 18 1.84 14.48 4.82
C ILE A 18 2.93 15.33 4.16
N LYS A 19 4.19 14.92 4.34
CA LYS A 19 5.36 15.61 3.80
C LYS A 19 5.89 14.82 2.60
N PRO A 20 5.84 15.37 1.36
CA PRO A 20 6.35 14.68 0.17
C PRO A 20 7.81 14.22 0.30
N GLU A 21 8.63 14.99 1.02
CA GLU A 21 10.03 14.64 1.31
C GLU A 21 10.18 13.31 2.07
N VAL A 22 9.24 13.02 2.98
CA VAL A 22 9.25 11.79 3.77
C VAL A 22 8.80 10.61 2.91
N ILE A 23 7.81 10.83 2.04
CA ILE A 23 7.37 9.82 1.07
C ILE A 23 8.53 9.41 0.16
N LEU A 24 9.32 10.37 -0.33
CA LEU A 24 10.52 10.09 -1.12
C LEU A 24 11.54 9.25 -0.33
N ARG A 25 11.81 9.61 0.93
CA ARG A 25 12.72 8.83 1.80
C ARG A 25 12.22 7.41 2.07
N LEU A 26 10.91 7.23 2.24
CA LEU A 26 10.30 5.92 2.41
C LEU A 26 10.41 5.08 1.12
N ARG A 27 10.25 5.71 -0.05
CA ARG A 27 10.45 5.07 -1.35
C ARG A 27 11.90 4.61 -1.56
N GLU A 28 12.87 5.46 -1.24
CA GLU A 28 14.28 5.11 -1.28
C GLU A 28 14.64 3.97 -0.30
N TRP A 29 14.04 3.99 0.90
CA TRP A 29 14.22 2.91 1.87
C TRP A 29 13.66 1.58 1.36
N LEU A 30 12.48 1.59 0.72
CA LEU A 30 11.88 0.40 0.09
C LEU A 30 12.76 -0.19 -1.00
N GLN A 31 13.33 0.66 -1.86
CA GLN A 31 14.24 0.23 -2.94
C GLN A 31 15.51 -0.45 -2.42
N LYS A 32 15.94 -0.13 -1.19
CA LYS A 32 17.10 -0.76 -0.54
C LYS A 32 16.78 -2.13 0.06
N GLN A 33 15.50 -2.50 0.20
CA GLN A 33 15.08 -3.78 0.75
C GLN A 33 15.02 -4.85 -0.35
N ALA A 34 16.00 -5.74 -0.41
CA ALA A 34 16.06 -6.80 -1.41
C ALA A 34 14.92 -7.83 -1.30
N HIS A 35 14.33 -7.98 -0.11
CA HIS A 35 13.22 -8.90 0.15
C HIS A 35 11.84 -8.33 -0.19
N MET A 36 11.75 -7.03 -0.51
CA MET A 36 10.48 -6.34 -0.72
C MET A 36 10.15 -6.20 -2.21
N PRO A 37 8.89 -6.39 -2.62
CA PRO A 37 8.47 -6.23 -4.01
C PRO A 37 8.26 -4.74 -4.34
N HIS A 38 9.33 -3.95 -4.28
CA HIS A 38 9.29 -2.48 -4.41
C HIS A 38 8.65 -2.00 -5.73
N ASP A 39 8.77 -2.76 -6.82
CA ASP A 39 8.13 -2.43 -8.11
C ASP A 39 6.59 -2.52 -8.09
N HIS A 40 6.03 -3.24 -7.11
CA HIS A 40 4.59 -3.45 -6.97
C HIS A 40 3.97 -2.59 -5.86
N ILE A 41 4.77 -1.78 -5.16
CA ILE A 41 4.31 -0.86 -4.12
C ILE A 41 4.17 0.52 -4.75
N THR A 42 2.93 0.99 -4.88
CA THR A 42 2.66 2.30 -5.48
C THR A 42 2.92 3.43 -4.49
N GLU A 43 3.09 4.65 -5.00
CA GLU A 43 3.22 5.82 -4.09
C GLU A 43 1.98 6.02 -3.24
N LEU A 44 0.79 5.72 -3.76
CA LEU A 44 -0.45 5.79 -3.00
C LEU A 44 -0.41 4.82 -1.81
N ASP A 45 0.13 3.61 -1.98
CA ASP A 45 0.28 2.66 -0.87
C ASP A 45 1.19 3.20 0.24
N ILE A 46 2.28 3.88 -0.14
CA ILE A 46 3.22 4.51 0.81
C ILE A 46 2.53 5.66 1.54
N ILE A 47 1.80 6.51 0.82
CA ILE A 47 1.06 7.65 1.37
C ILE A 47 0.00 7.16 2.37
N LEU A 48 -0.78 6.16 2.00
CA LEU A 48 -1.81 5.59 2.87
C LEU A 48 -1.18 4.95 4.12
N ALA A 49 -0.11 4.18 3.97
CA ALA A 49 0.59 3.60 5.12
C ALA A 49 1.15 4.69 6.05
N TYR A 50 1.74 5.75 5.48
CA TYR A 50 2.28 6.88 6.23
C TYR A 50 1.21 7.66 6.98
N HIS A 51 0.09 7.93 6.31
CA HIS A 51 -1.06 8.61 6.90
C HIS A 51 -1.68 7.78 8.04
N CYS A 52 -1.82 6.46 7.87
CA CYS A 52 -2.32 5.55 8.91
C CYS A 52 -1.40 5.44 10.14
N CYS A 53 -0.13 5.85 10.01
CA CYS A 53 0.85 5.84 11.09
C CYS A 53 1.06 7.23 11.69
N ASP A 54 0.06 8.11 11.64
CA ASP A 54 0.12 9.49 12.13
C ASP A 54 1.32 10.29 11.56
N CYS A 55 1.70 10.01 10.32
CA CYS A 55 2.86 10.61 9.67
C CYS A 55 4.20 10.34 10.41
N ASP A 56 4.31 9.21 11.12
CA ASP A 56 5.57 8.73 11.68
C ASP A 56 6.28 7.78 10.71
N ALA A 57 7.45 8.19 10.21
CA ALA A 57 8.19 7.43 9.20
C ALA A 57 8.72 6.08 9.72
N GLU A 58 9.08 5.97 11.00
CA GLU A 58 9.68 4.75 11.54
C GLU A 58 8.60 3.70 11.85
N ILE A 59 7.46 4.13 12.36
CA ILE A 59 6.27 3.28 12.50
C ILE A 59 5.81 2.80 11.12
N THR A 60 5.79 3.70 10.12
CA THR A 60 5.41 3.36 8.75
C THR A 60 6.26 2.24 8.16
N LYS A 61 7.59 2.31 8.29
CA LYS A 61 8.49 1.24 7.84
C LYS A 61 8.15 -0.09 8.49
N ARG A 62 7.93 -0.11 9.81
CA ARG A 62 7.58 -1.32 10.57
C ARG A 62 6.24 -1.91 10.12
N VAL A 63 5.25 -1.06 9.87
CA VAL A 63 3.93 -1.49 9.37
C VAL A 63 4.05 -2.09 7.98
N ILE A 64 4.79 -1.47 7.07
CA ILE A 64 5.00 -1.98 5.72
C ILE A 64 5.72 -3.34 5.77
N ASP A 65 6.82 -3.44 6.51
CA ASP A 65 7.62 -4.68 6.61
C ASP A 65 6.80 -5.82 7.25
N LEU A 66 6.04 -5.52 8.31
CA LEU A 66 5.13 -6.48 8.95
C LEU A 66 4.01 -6.93 8.01
N ASN A 67 3.42 -6.01 7.23
CA ASN A 67 2.35 -6.35 6.29
C ASN A 67 2.84 -7.34 5.23
N PHE A 68 4.01 -7.10 4.63
CA PHE A 68 4.58 -8.04 3.66
C PHE A 68 5.02 -9.35 4.30
N THR A 69 5.55 -9.32 5.53
CA THR A 69 5.81 -10.54 6.31
C THR A 69 4.54 -11.35 6.57
N ALA A 70 3.46 -10.70 6.98
CA ALA A 70 2.17 -11.36 7.20
C ALA A 70 1.65 -12.03 5.92
N ARG A 71 1.82 -11.38 4.76
CA ARG A 71 1.41 -11.93 3.46
C ARG A 71 2.19 -13.18 3.06
N THR A 72 3.42 -13.38 3.54
CA THR A 72 4.16 -14.62 3.30
C THR A 72 3.80 -15.72 4.30
N LEU A 73 3.41 -15.34 5.53
CA LEU A 73 3.04 -16.28 6.59
C LEU A 73 1.65 -16.90 6.43
N PHE A 74 0.66 -16.13 5.98
CA PHE A 74 -0.71 -16.61 5.93
C PHE A 74 -1.07 -17.20 4.57
N SER A 75 -1.54 -18.45 4.57
CA SER A 75 -1.86 -19.23 3.37
C SER A 75 -2.95 -18.62 2.49
N PHE A 76 -3.90 -17.86 3.06
CA PHE A 76 -4.96 -17.22 2.27
C PHE A 76 -4.47 -16.06 1.39
N TYR A 77 -3.23 -15.58 1.57
CA TYR A 77 -2.60 -14.66 0.61
C TYR A 77 -1.92 -15.40 -0.55
N GLN A 78 -1.79 -16.71 -0.51
CA GLN A 78 -1.16 -17.54 -1.54
C GLN A 78 -2.22 -18.08 -2.52
N ASN A 79 -1.81 -18.31 -3.77
CA ASN A 79 -2.63 -18.96 -4.81
C ASN A 79 -4.05 -18.39 -4.95
N ARG A 80 -4.21 -17.07 -4.82
CA ARG A 80 -5.52 -16.43 -5.01
C ARG A 80 -5.94 -16.55 -6.47
N GLU A 81 -7.07 -17.21 -6.70
CA GLU A 81 -7.68 -17.33 -8.02
C GLU A 81 -8.84 -16.34 -8.16
N ILE A 82 -8.78 -15.52 -9.21
CA ILE A 82 -9.93 -14.70 -9.62
C ILE A 82 -10.84 -15.64 -10.40
N ASN A 83 -11.96 -16.03 -9.80
CA ASN A 83 -12.94 -16.91 -10.43
C ASN A 83 -14.23 -16.16 -10.77
N TYR A 84 -15.08 -16.79 -11.59
CA TYR A 84 -16.35 -16.20 -12.04
C TYR A 84 -17.25 -15.77 -10.87
N SER A 85 -17.23 -16.50 -9.75
CA SER A 85 -18.03 -16.14 -8.57
C SER A 85 -17.53 -14.84 -7.93
N LEU A 86 -16.22 -14.63 -7.86
CA LEU A 86 -15.57 -13.42 -7.35
C LEU A 86 -15.86 -12.22 -8.26
N GLU A 87 -15.75 -12.41 -9.58
CA GLU A 87 -16.11 -11.38 -10.56
C GLU A 87 -17.60 -11.02 -10.47
N THR A 88 -18.47 -12.02 -10.38
CA THR A 88 -19.92 -11.81 -10.22
C THR A 88 -20.20 -11.04 -8.94
N ALA A 89 -19.58 -11.43 -7.81
CA ALA A 89 -19.72 -10.72 -6.56
C ALA A 89 -19.30 -9.24 -6.69
N LEU A 90 -18.16 -8.94 -7.32
CA LEU A 90 -17.73 -7.56 -7.56
C LEU A 90 -18.75 -6.72 -8.35
N HIS A 91 -19.55 -7.35 -9.22
CA HIS A 91 -20.52 -6.69 -10.09
C HIS A 91 -21.95 -6.66 -9.55
N THR A 92 -22.24 -7.36 -8.45
CA THR A 92 -23.59 -7.49 -7.90
C THR A 92 -23.87 -6.51 -6.75
N TRP A 93 -22.83 -5.89 -6.17
CA TRP A 93 -22.95 -4.91 -5.08
C TRP A 93 -22.74 -3.47 -5.57
#